data_AF-A0A0G0IAM8-F1
#
_entry.id   AF-A0A0G0IAM8-F1
#
_cell.length_a   1.000
_cell.length_b   1.000
_cell.length_c   1.000
_cell.angle_alpha   90.00
_cell.angle_beta   90.00
_cell.angle_gamma   90.00
#
_symmetry.space_group_name_H-M   'P 1'
#
loop_
_entity.id
_entity.type
_entity.pdbx_description
1 polymer ?
#
loop_
_entity_poly.entity_id
_entity_poly.type
_entity_poly.pdbx_seq_one_letter_code
_entity_poly.pdbx_strand_id
1 'polypeptide(L)'
;MQDGGKKQSFIIVVLVIVLIFGGIGIYLLLSGRKPAQVTEDVPTIGPQRGAIGFVEPTTTVKIGSKEVSKGNFQKVEGGLIYYEEAGTVSTLPLTVDEIAVNCTDQPLATATELDYTQIKKVQVYNSETIIGKIPENEPIVVFAAMVGDALTAHTVALATASCPQ
;
A
#
# COMPACT_ATOMS: atom_id res chain seq x y z
N MET A 1 27.71 10.19 71.17
CA MET A 1 28.35 10.31 69.84
C MET A 1 27.38 9.74 68.80
N GLN A 2 26.66 10.63 68.13
CA GLN A 2 25.49 10.32 67.28
C GLN A 2 25.73 11.00 65.93
N ASP A 3 26.52 10.39 65.04
CA ASP A 3 26.85 10.96 63.72
C ASP A 3 27.21 9.91 62.64
N GLY A 4 26.89 8.62 62.87
CA GLY A 4 27.17 7.52 61.93
C GLY A 4 26.04 7.25 60.93
N GLY A 5 24.78 7.32 61.39
CA GLY A 5 23.62 6.95 60.56
C GLY A 5 23.24 7.96 59.48
N LYS A 6 23.44 9.27 59.74
CA LYS A 6 23.09 10.34 58.78
C LYS A 6 23.98 10.32 57.53
N LYS A 7 25.27 10.03 57.68
CA LYS A 7 26.23 9.91 56.57
C LYS A 7 25.94 8.67 55.72
N GLN A 8 25.57 7.56 56.36
CA GLN A 8 25.25 6.32 55.67
C GLN A 8 23.94 6.44 54.87
N SER A 9 22.90 7.10 55.41
CA SER A 9 21.67 7.40 54.65
C SER A 9 21.92 8.38 53.50
N PHE A 10 22.79 9.38 53.66
CA PHE A 10 23.10 10.33 52.58
C PHE A 10 23.80 9.64 51.39
N ILE A 11 24.74 8.74 51.65
CA ILE A 11 25.44 7.97 50.60
C ILE A 11 24.46 7.07 49.83
N ILE A 12 23.52 6.42 50.52
CA ILE A 12 22.51 5.55 49.89
C ILE A 12 21.59 6.37 48.98
N VAL A 13 21.13 7.55 49.44
CA VAL A 13 20.27 8.43 48.63
C VAL A 13 21.00 8.92 47.36
N VAL A 14 22.27 9.31 47.48
CA VAL A 14 23.08 9.71 46.31
C VAL A 14 23.28 8.54 45.33
N LEU A 15 23.52 7.33 45.82
CA LEU A 15 23.66 6.13 44.99
C LEU A 15 22.36 5.80 44.22
N VAL A 16 21.21 5.91 44.88
CA VAL A 16 19.90 5.69 44.23
C VAL A 16 19.64 6.74 43.15
N ILE A 17 19.98 8.00 43.41
CA ILE A 17 19.85 9.09 42.42
C ILE A 17 20.74 8.82 41.20
N VAL A 18 22.01 8.43 41.41
CA VAL A 18 22.93 8.10 40.30
C VAL A 18 22.44 6.91 39.49
N LEU A 19 21.84 5.89 40.13
CA LEU A 19 21.26 4.75 39.43
C LEU A 19 20.02 5.11 38.61
N ILE A 20 19.15 5.99 39.13
CA ILE A 20 17.96 6.45 38.41
C ILE A 20 18.35 7.31 37.21
N PHE A 21 19.21 8.31 37.40
CA PHE A 21 19.65 9.19 36.30
C PHE A 21 20.56 8.47 35.29
N GLY A 22 21.42 7.57 35.77
CA GLY A 22 22.24 6.72 34.90
C GLY A 22 21.41 5.73 34.08
N GLY A 23 20.40 5.10 34.69
CA GLY A 23 19.48 4.20 34.01
C GLY A 23 18.65 4.90 32.93
N ILE A 24 18.10 6.09 33.25
CA ILE A 24 17.33 6.89 32.29
C ILE A 24 18.24 7.38 31.14
N GLY A 25 19.48 7.79 31.43
CA GLY A 25 20.44 8.21 30.43
C GLY A 25 20.81 7.11 29.44
N ILE A 26 21.06 5.89 29.93
CA ILE A 26 21.34 4.71 29.10
C ILE A 26 20.10 4.31 28.27
N TYR A 27 18.92 4.35 28.87
CA TYR A 27 17.67 4.01 28.19
C TYR A 27 17.36 4.97 27.03
N LEU A 28 17.58 6.28 27.21
CA LEU A 28 17.41 7.28 26.14
C LEU A 28 18.46 7.14 25.03
N LEU A 29 19.71 6.78 25.37
CA LEU A 29 20.77 6.50 24.38
C LEU A 29 20.46 5.27 23.53
N LEU A 30 19.87 4.23 24.12
CA LEU A 30 19.48 3.01 23.41
C LEU A 30 18.19 3.22 22.58
N SER A 31 17.24 4.02 23.08
CA SER A 31 15.97 4.29 22.39
C SER A 31 16.10 5.31 21.25
N GLY A 32 17.19 6.09 21.21
CA GLY A 32 17.50 7.06 20.15
C GLY A 32 18.14 6.45 18.90
N ARG A 33 18.52 5.16 18.92
CA ARG A 33 18.93 4.44 17.71
C ARG A 33 17.69 4.12 16.88
N LYS A 34 17.35 5.06 15.98
CA LYS A 34 16.48 4.76 14.84
C LYS A 34 16.99 3.47 14.18
N PRO A 35 16.13 2.48 13.87
CA PRO A 35 16.57 1.35 13.06
C PRO A 35 17.16 1.95 11.79
N ALA A 36 18.40 1.57 11.47
CA ALA A 36 18.93 1.88 10.15
C ALA A 36 17.90 1.34 9.16
N GLN A 37 17.31 2.21 8.35
CA GLN A 37 16.59 1.78 7.16
C GLN A 37 17.63 1.02 6.35
N VAL A 38 17.58 -0.31 6.43
CA VAL A 38 18.18 -1.16 5.43
C VAL A 38 17.33 -0.88 4.20
N THR A 39 17.73 0.11 3.42
CA THR A 39 17.39 0.11 2.00
C THR A 39 18.03 -1.15 1.47
N GLU A 40 17.21 -2.19 1.35
CA GLU A 40 17.52 -3.37 0.57
C GLU A 40 17.77 -2.85 -0.84
N ASP A 41 19.05 -2.62 -1.15
CA ASP A 41 19.51 -2.29 -2.49
C ASP A 41 19.19 -3.54 -3.31
N VAL A 42 18.02 -3.56 -3.95
CA VAL A 42 17.57 -4.66 -4.78
C VAL A 42 18.69 -4.87 -5.80
N PRO A 43 19.47 -5.96 -5.70
CA PRO A 43 20.61 -6.11 -6.56
C PRO A 43 20.07 -6.22 -7.97
N THR A 44 20.50 -5.32 -8.85
CA THR A 44 20.12 -5.29 -10.27
C THR A 44 20.82 -6.44 -10.98
N ILE A 45 20.53 -7.69 -10.59
CA ILE A 45 21.07 -8.91 -11.18
C ILE A 45 20.23 -9.23 -12.41
N GLY A 46 20.30 -8.34 -13.40
CA GLY A 46 19.67 -8.50 -14.69
C GLY A 46 20.61 -7.99 -15.77
N PRO A 47 20.61 -8.61 -16.97
CA PRO A 47 21.29 -8.02 -18.12
C PRO A 47 20.83 -6.57 -18.29
N GLN A 48 21.74 -5.66 -18.63
CA GLN A 48 21.38 -4.25 -18.85
C GLN A 48 20.65 -4.09 -20.19
N ARG A 49 19.93 -2.97 -20.36
CA ARG A 49 19.25 -2.67 -21.62
C ARG A 49 20.20 -2.79 -22.81
N GLY A 50 19.86 -3.66 -23.76
CA GLY A 50 20.69 -3.96 -24.94
C GLY A 50 21.67 -5.14 -24.78
N ALA A 51 21.78 -5.75 -23.60
CA ALA A 51 22.54 -6.99 -23.40
C ALA A 51 21.75 -8.22 -23.85
N ILE A 52 22.47 -9.27 -24.27
CA ILE A 52 21.87 -10.55 -24.65
C ILE A 52 21.12 -11.12 -23.44
N GLY A 53 19.84 -11.44 -23.63
CA GLY A 53 18.95 -11.92 -22.56
C GLY A 53 18.19 -10.81 -21.81
N PHE A 54 18.38 -9.53 -22.16
CA PHE A 54 17.53 -8.45 -21.66
C PHE A 54 16.15 -8.50 -22.33
N VAL A 55 15.11 -8.62 -21.51
CA VAL A 55 13.72 -8.46 -21.93
C VAL A 55 13.28 -7.09 -21.43
N GLU A 56 12.86 -6.22 -22.36
CA GLU A 56 12.23 -4.96 -21.96
C GLU A 56 10.97 -5.29 -21.13
N PRO A 57 10.84 -4.75 -19.91
CA PRO A 57 9.65 -5.00 -19.11
C PRO A 57 8.43 -4.45 -19.86
N THR A 58 7.45 -5.31 -20.11
CA THR A 58 6.17 -4.89 -20.68
C THR A 58 5.49 -3.96 -19.68
N THR A 59 5.34 -2.69 -20.05
CA THR A 59 4.70 -1.68 -19.19
C THR A 59 3.22 -1.54 -19.47
N THR A 60 2.69 -2.22 -20.49
CA THR A 60 1.27 -2.17 -20.85
C THR A 60 0.57 -3.50 -20.61
N VAL A 61 -0.70 -3.44 -20.25
CA VAL A 61 -1.57 -4.61 -20.11
C VAL A 61 -2.83 -4.39 -20.92
N LYS A 62 -3.18 -5.38 -21.74
CA LYS A 62 -4.38 -5.33 -22.60
C LYS A 62 -5.66 -5.41 -21.78
N ILE A 63 -6.60 -4.52 -22.09
CA ILE A 63 -7.95 -4.48 -21.49
C ILE A 63 -8.90 -5.30 -22.36
N GLY A 64 -9.84 -6.00 -21.71
CA GLY A 64 -10.88 -6.81 -22.36
C GLY A 64 -10.69 -8.32 -22.17
N SER A 65 -9.87 -8.75 -21.20
CA SER A 65 -9.88 -10.12 -20.71
C SER A 65 -10.81 -10.24 -19.50
N LYS A 66 -11.06 -11.46 -19.03
CA LYS A 66 -11.78 -11.66 -17.76
C LYS A 66 -11.03 -11.04 -16.58
N GLU A 67 -9.70 -11.17 -16.59
CA GLU A 67 -8.81 -10.70 -15.53
C GLU A 67 -8.56 -9.18 -15.59
N VAL A 68 -8.76 -8.55 -16.75
CA VAL A 68 -8.59 -7.11 -16.94
C VAL A 68 -9.76 -6.58 -17.73
N SER A 69 -10.76 -6.07 -17.02
CA SER A 69 -12.02 -5.60 -17.59
C SER A 69 -12.20 -4.09 -17.39
N LYS A 70 -13.02 -3.44 -18.22
CA LYS A 70 -13.35 -2.02 -18.05
C LYS A 70 -14.85 -1.81 -17.95
N GLY A 71 -15.23 -0.71 -17.31
CA GLY A 71 -16.61 -0.28 -17.26
C GLY A 71 -16.74 1.03 -16.49
N ASN A 72 -17.98 1.44 -16.26
CA ASN A 72 -18.28 2.58 -15.39
C ASN A 72 -18.55 2.07 -13.98
N PHE A 73 -17.82 2.58 -13.00
CA PHE A 73 -18.01 2.21 -11.61
C PHE A 73 -19.43 2.54 -11.14
N GLN A 74 -20.05 1.62 -10.42
CA GLN A 74 -21.37 1.84 -9.83
C GLN A 74 -21.26 1.99 -8.33
N LYS A 75 -20.72 0.98 -7.64
CA LYS A 75 -20.58 0.98 -6.18
C LYS A 75 -19.68 -0.15 -5.69
N VAL A 76 -19.30 -0.09 -4.42
CA VAL A 76 -18.82 -1.24 -3.64
C VAL A 76 -19.82 -1.53 -2.54
N GLU A 77 -20.29 -2.77 -2.45
CA GLU A 77 -21.24 -3.19 -1.42
C GLU A 77 -21.05 -4.69 -1.10
N GLY A 78 -21.07 -5.05 0.18
CA GLY A 78 -20.98 -6.45 0.60
C GLY A 78 -19.71 -7.18 0.15
N GLY A 79 -18.58 -6.47 0.02
CA GLY A 79 -17.33 -7.04 -0.48
C GLY A 79 -17.31 -7.29 -1.98
N LEU A 80 -18.27 -6.74 -2.74
CA LEU A 80 -18.33 -6.84 -4.19
C LEU A 80 -18.14 -5.45 -4.82
N ILE A 81 -17.42 -5.41 -5.94
CA ILE A 81 -17.38 -4.25 -6.83
C ILE A 81 -18.40 -4.42 -7.96
N TYR A 82 -19.17 -3.37 -8.21
CA TYR A 82 -20.19 -3.30 -9.25
C TYR A 82 -19.75 -2.28 -10.30
N TYR A 83 -19.79 -2.66 -11.56
CA TYR A 83 -19.46 -1.77 -12.67
C TYR A 83 -20.27 -2.13 -13.92
N GLU A 84 -20.60 -1.14 -14.73
CA GLU A 84 -21.36 -1.33 -15.97
C GLU A 84 -20.43 -1.44 -17.16
N GLU A 85 -20.54 -2.53 -17.91
CA GLU A 85 -19.85 -2.76 -19.17
C GLU A 85 -20.90 -2.98 -20.27
N ALA A 86 -20.89 -2.11 -21.29
CA ALA A 86 -21.78 -2.22 -22.45
C ALA A 86 -23.28 -2.43 -22.11
N GLY A 87 -23.80 -1.74 -21.09
CA GLY A 87 -25.20 -1.83 -20.67
C GLY A 87 -25.51 -2.99 -19.72
N THR A 88 -24.52 -3.77 -19.29
CA THR A 88 -24.67 -4.86 -18.32
C THR A 88 -23.90 -4.56 -17.05
N VAL A 89 -24.53 -4.75 -15.89
CA VAL A 89 -23.86 -4.64 -14.59
C VAL A 89 -23.09 -5.93 -14.32
N SER A 90 -21.77 -5.82 -14.33
CA SER A 90 -20.81 -6.85 -13.93
C SER A 90 -20.50 -6.72 -12.45
N THR A 91 -20.26 -7.86 -11.80
CA THR A 91 -19.91 -7.92 -10.38
C THR A 91 -18.74 -8.85 -10.15
N LEU A 92 -17.81 -8.42 -9.29
CA LEU A 92 -16.68 -9.23 -8.86
C LEU A 92 -16.50 -9.12 -7.34
N PRO A 93 -16.17 -10.22 -6.65
CA PRO A 93 -15.70 -10.14 -5.27
C PRO A 93 -14.40 -9.35 -5.20
N LEU A 94 -14.22 -8.59 -4.13
CA LEU A 94 -12.98 -7.88 -3.82
C LEU A 94 -12.10 -8.74 -2.90
N THR A 95 -10.79 -8.57 -3.04
CA THR A 95 -9.85 -9.04 -2.03
C THR A 95 -10.16 -8.38 -0.69
N VAL A 96 -10.06 -9.15 0.40
CA VAL A 96 -10.44 -8.66 1.74
C VAL A 96 -9.41 -7.70 2.27
N ASP A 97 -8.13 -8.07 2.19
CA ASP A 97 -7.06 -7.39 2.93
C ASP A 97 -6.51 -6.17 2.18
N GLU A 98 -6.23 -6.32 0.88
CA GLU A 98 -5.56 -5.29 0.09
C GLU A 98 -6.15 -5.19 -1.31
N ILE A 99 -6.61 -3.99 -1.64
CA ILE A 99 -7.13 -3.58 -2.93
C ILE A 99 -6.36 -2.33 -3.34
N ALA A 100 -5.60 -2.42 -4.43
CA ALA A 100 -4.86 -1.29 -4.96
C ALA A 100 -5.76 -0.41 -5.85
N VAL A 101 -5.76 0.88 -5.59
CA VAL A 101 -6.46 1.90 -6.36
C VAL A 101 -5.40 2.72 -7.09
N ASN A 102 -5.26 2.45 -8.39
CA ASN A 102 -4.23 3.00 -9.26
C ASN A 102 -4.77 4.22 -10.01
N CYS A 103 -4.27 5.39 -9.68
CA CYS A 103 -4.72 6.64 -10.26
C CYS A 103 -3.84 7.00 -11.46
N THR A 104 -4.45 7.16 -12.62
CA THR A 104 -3.78 7.39 -13.91
C THR A 104 -4.29 8.61 -14.63
N ASP A 105 -3.40 9.27 -15.38
CA ASP A 105 -3.78 10.36 -16.30
C ASP A 105 -4.30 9.82 -17.64
N GLN A 106 -4.22 8.51 -17.86
CA GLN A 106 -4.68 7.88 -19.09
C GLN A 106 -6.22 7.92 -19.21
N PRO A 107 -6.79 8.26 -20.37
CA PRO A 107 -8.24 8.23 -20.58
C PRO A 107 -8.77 6.79 -20.64
N LEU A 108 -9.33 6.30 -19.53
CA LEU A 108 -9.75 4.90 -19.39
C LEU A 108 -10.97 4.51 -20.25
N ALA A 109 -11.89 5.43 -20.53
CA ALA A 109 -13.10 5.14 -21.31
C ALA A 109 -12.78 4.58 -22.71
N THR A 110 -11.79 5.18 -23.39
CA THR A 110 -11.37 4.81 -24.75
C THR A 110 -10.15 3.89 -24.77
N ALA A 111 -9.54 3.62 -23.61
CA ALA A 111 -8.36 2.76 -23.51
C ALA A 111 -8.63 1.32 -23.95
N THR A 112 -7.67 0.76 -24.68
CA THR A 112 -7.59 -0.67 -25.04
C THR A 112 -6.48 -1.40 -24.30
N GLU A 113 -5.54 -0.66 -23.72
CA GLU A 113 -4.46 -1.14 -22.85
C GLU A 113 -4.30 -0.16 -21.70
N LEU A 114 -3.86 -0.61 -20.53
CA LEU A 114 -3.41 0.24 -19.43
C LEU A 114 -1.88 0.34 -19.47
N ASP A 115 -1.34 1.55 -19.50
CA ASP A 115 0.09 1.81 -19.40
C ASP A 115 0.47 2.15 -17.95
N TYR A 116 1.24 1.27 -17.32
CA TYR A 116 1.65 1.44 -15.93
C TYR A 116 2.57 2.65 -15.70
N THR A 117 3.22 3.17 -16.75
CA THR A 117 4.06 4.39 -16.63
C THR A 117 3.23 5.66 -16.40
N GLN A 118 1.92 5.59 -16.67
CA GLN A 118 0.99 6.70 -16.49
C GLN A 118 0.30 6.68 -15.11
N ILE A 119 0.54 5.65 -14.29
CA ILE A 119 0.07 5.64 -12.90
C ILE A 119 0.85 6.68 -12.08
N LYS A 120 0.12 7.59 -11.43
CA LYS A 120 0.68 8.70 -10.63
C LYS A 120 0.61 8.47 -9.13
N LYS A 121 -0.43 7.78 -8.67
CA LYS A 121 -0.68 7.49 -7.26
C LYS A 121 -1.25 6.09 -7.14
N VAL A 122 -0.79 5.35 -6.15
CA VAL A 122 -1.39 4.07 -5.74
C VAL A 122 -1.84 4.22 -4.30
N GLN A 123 -3.08 3.86 -4.03
CA GLN A 123 -3.62 3.80 -2.67
C GLN A 123 -4.12 2.39 -2.39
N VAL A 124 -3.85 1.90 -1.20
CA VAL A 124 -4.28 0.57 -0.79
C VAL A 124 -5.39 0.71 0.22
N TYR A 125 -6.50 0.05 -0.07
CA TYR A 125 -7.65 -0.07 0.83
C TYR A 125 -7.89 -1.54 1.14
N ASN A 126 -8.70 -1.80 2.16
CA ASN A 126 -9.34 -3.09 2.34
C ASN A 126 -10.79 -3.03 1.83
N SER A 127 -11.48 -4.17 1.80
CA SER A 127 -12.84 -4.26 1.26
C SER A 127 -13.88 -3.38 1.98
N GLU A 128 -13.63 -3.01 3.23
CA GLU A 128 -14.52 -2.15 4.02
C GLU A 128 -14.22 -0.66 3.80
N THR A 129 -12.95 -0.29 3.69
CA THR A 129 -12.49 1.11 3.63
C THR A 129 -12.56 1.72 2.24
N ILE A 130 -12.63 0.89 1.19
CA ILE A 130 -12.80 1.35 -0.19
C ILE A 130 -14.22 1.88 -0.47
N ILE A 131 -15.20 1.54 0.37
CA ILE A 131 -16.60 1.97 0.20
C ILE A 131 -16.69 3.50 0.20
N GLY A 132 -17.28 4.06 -0.85
CA GLY A 132 -17.42 5.51 -1.03
C GLY A 132 -16.13 6.26 -1.37
N LYS A 133 -15.03 5.56 -1.70
CA LYS A 133 -13.77 6.18 -2.13
C LYS A 133 -13.66 6.41 -3.63
N ILE A 134 -14.32 5.56 -4.42
CA ILE A 134 -14.38 5.69 -5.88
C ILE A 134 -15.69 6.42 -6.22
N PRO A 135 -15.64 7.52 -7.00
CA PRO A 135 -16.85 8.22 -7.42
C PRO A 135 -17.69 7.38 -8.39
N GLU A 136 -19.01 7.43 -8.23
CA GLU A 136 -19.96 6.73 -9.09
C GLU A 136 -19.92 7.24 -10.55
N ASN A 137 -20.22 6.36 -11.49
CA ASN A 137 -20.26 6.59 -12.94
C ASN A 137 -18.93 7.00 -13.59
N GLU A 138 -17.80 6.77 -12.91
CA GLU A 138 -16.47 7.00 -13.47
C GLU A 138 -15.96 5.80 -14.28
N PRO A 139 -15.27 6.01 -15.41
CA PRO A 139 -14.59 4.94 -16.12
C PRO A 139 -13.47 4.34 -15.26
N ILE A 140 -13.52 3.02 -15.09
CA ILE A 140 -12.52 2.26 -14.34
C ILE A 140 -12.02 1.06 -15.15
N VAL A 141 -10.84 0.57 -14.78
CA VAL A 141 -10.32 -0.73 -15.20
C VAL A 141 -10.12 -1.61 -13.97
N VAL A 142 -10.76 -2.76 -13.93
CA VAL A 142 -10.68 -3.71 -12.82
C VAL A 142 -9.74 -4.85 -13.20
N PHE A 143 -8.75 -5.07 -12.34
CA PHE A 143 -7.86 -6.22 -12.39
C PHE A 143 -8.32 -7.24 -11.36
N ALA A 144 -8.45 -8.47 -11.83
CA ALA A 144 -8.88 -9.60 -11.03
C ALA A 144 -8.03 -10.83 -11.34
N ALA A 145 -7.89 -11.68 -10.34
CA ALA A 145 -7.18 -12.94 -10.43
C ALA A 145 -8.01 -14.06 -9.81
N MET A 146 -7.78 -15.29 -10.24
CA MET A 146 -8.44 -16.45 -9.64
C MET A 146 -7.92 -16.66 -8.20
N VAL A 147 -8.82 -16.59 -7.22
CA VAL A 147 -8.57 -16.92 -5.82
C VAL A 147 -9.50 -18.08 -5.45
N GLY A 148 -8.93 -19.28 -5.39
CA GLY A 148 -9.75 -20.51 -5.38
C GLY A 148 -10.54 -20.63 -6.68
N ASP A 149 -11.86 -20.76 -6.56
CA ASP A 149 -12.77 -20.92 -7.71
C ASP A 149 -13.42 -19.60 -8.16
N ALA A 150 -13.08 -18.47 -7.53
CA ALA A 150 -13.68 -17.16 -7.82
C ALA A 150 -12.66 -16.19 -8.41
N LEU A 151 -13.08 -15.49 -9.47
CA LEU A 151 -12.33 -14.38 -10.03
C LEU A 151 -12.51 -13.17 -9.10
N THR A 152 -11.45 -12.79 -8.41
CA THR A 152 -11.47 -11.78 -7.34
C THR A 152 -10.69 -10.54 -7.75
N ALA A 153 -11.35 -9.39 -7.71
CA ALA A 153 -10.78 -8.09 -8.00
C ALA A 153 -9.80 -7.66 -6.89
N HIS A 154 -8.58 -7.29 -7.29
CA HIS A 154 -7.51 -6.87 -6.38
C HIS A 154 -6.95 -5.49 -6.72
N THR A 155 -7.23 -4.97 -7.92
CA THR A 155 -6.78 -3.63 -8.31
C THR A 155 -7.82 -2.94 -9.17
N VAL A 156 -8.00 -1.64 -8.95
CA VAL A 156 -8.88 -0.79 -9.74
C VAL A 156 -8.08 0.40 -10.22
N ALA A 157 -8.01 0.62 -11.53
CA ALA A 157 -7.48 1.85 -12.09
C ALA A 157 -8.61 2.86 -12.35
N LEU A 158 -8.37 4.13 -12.03
CA LEU A 158 -9.28 5.25 -12.27
C LEU A 158 -8.51 6.53 -12.64
N ALA A 159 -9.22 7.54 -13.11
CA ALA A 159 -8.62 8.84 -13.44
C ALA A 159 -8.01 9.52 -12.19
N THR A 160 -6.86 10.18 -12.35
CA THR A 160 -6.20 10.94 -11.28
C THR A 160 -7.12 11.99 -10.64
N ALA A 161 -7.99 12.63 -11.44
CA ALA A 161 -8.95 13.62 -10.95
C ALA A 161 -9.99 13.02 -9.98
N SER A 162 -10.31 11.75 -10.16
CA SER A 162 -11.29 10.99 -9.37
C SER A 162 -10.63 10.14 -8.28
N CYS A 163 -9.30 10.27 -8.14
CA CYS A 163 -8.51 9.56 -7.17
C CYS A 163 -8.89 10.01 -5.75
N PRO A 164 -9.14 9.09 -4.81
CA PRO A 164 -9.42 9.46 -3.43
C PRO A 164 -8.23 10.22 -2.82
N GLN A 165 -8.48 11.14 -1.88
CA GLN A 165 -7.41 11.89 -1.22
C GLN A 165 -6.77 11.10 -0.10
#